data_AF-A0AA36I0A6-F1
#
_entry.id   AF-A0AA36I0A6-F1
#
_cell.length_a   1.000
_cell.length_b   1.000
_cell.length_c   1.000
_cell.angle_alpha   90.00
_cell.angle_beta   90.00
_cell.angle_gamma   90.00
#
_symmetry.space_group_name_H-M   'P 1'
#
loop_
_entity.id
_entity.type
_entity.pdbx_description
1 polymer ?
#
loop_
_entity_poly.entity_id
_entity_poly.type
_entity_poly.pdbx_seq_one_letter_code
_entity_poly.pdbx_strand_id
1 'polypeptide(L)'
;MIPDVKGKLTGMALRVPTIDVSVVDLTVELEKETTYEEICAEMKKRSEGDMKGFLGYTDEALVSTDFETCPISCTFDAKAGIMLDPTFVKVVCWYDNEWGYSCRVVDLIKHMAAEDAKA
;
A
#
# COMPACT_ATOMS: atom_id res chain seq x y z
N MET A 1 -7.08 13.29 3.02
CA MET A 1 -5.78 12.99 2.40
C MET A 1 -5.80 13.24 0.91
N ILE A 2 -6.64 12.56 0.11
CA ILE A 2 -6.68 12.75 -1.37
C ILE A 2 -8.06 13.30 -1.80
N PRO A 3 -8.19 14.61 -2.10
CA PRO A 3 -9.48 15.21 -2.47
C PRO A 3 -10.12 14.63 -3.75
N ASP A 4 -9.31 14.26 -4.73
CA ASP A 4 -9.77 13.87 -6.08
C ASP A 4 -10.54 12.52 -6.10
N VAL A 5 -10.41 11.72 -5.04
CA VAL A 5 -11.10 10.44 -4.87
C VAL A 5 -12.28 10.51 -3.90
N LYS A 6 -12.65 11.72 -3.44
CA LYS A 6 -13.76 11.90 -2.49
C LYS A 6 -15.07 11.36 -3.07
N GLY A 7 -15.69 10.43 -2.34
CA GLY A 7 -16.96 9.79 -2.74
C GLY A 7 -16.82 8.72 -3.83
N LYS A 8 -15.60 8.45 -4.34
CA LYS A 8 -15.35 7.43 -5.36
C LYS A 8 -14.96 6.07 -4.78
N LEU A 9 -14.44 6.04 -3.55
CA LEU A 9 -13.99 4.82 -2.87
C LEU A 9 -14.85 4.54 -1.64
N THR A 10 -15.17 3.27 -1.44
CA THR A 10 -15.79 2.71 -0.24
C THR A 10 -15.23 1.31 -0.01
N GLY A 11 -15.52 0.70 1.14
CA GLY A 11 -15.02 -0.64 1.43
C GLY A 11 -15.71 -1.30 2.62
N MET A 12 -15.27 -2.51 2.91
CA MET A 12 -15.60 -3.26 4.10
C MET A 12 -14.34 -3.92 4.67
N ALA A 13 -14.44 -4.47 5.87
CA ALA A 13 -13.38 -5.26 6.49
C ALA A 13 -13.89 -6.67 6.80
N LEU A 14 -13.06 -7.66 6.52
CA LEU A 14 -13.28 -9.05 6.92
C LEU A 14 -12.24 -9.39 7.99
N ARG A 15 -12.70 -9.69 9.21
CA ARG A 15 -11.82 -10.12 10.30
C ARG A 15 -11.64 -11.62 10.24
N VAL A 16 -10.40 -12.06 10.29
CA VAL A 16 -9.99 -13.47 10.23
C VAL A 16 -9.13 -13.80 11.46
N PRO A 17 -8.98 -15.08 11.85
CA PRO A 17 -8.25 -15.45 13.06
C PRO A 17 -6.73 -15.46 12.83
N THR A 18 -6.15 -14.29 12.52
CA THR A 18 -4.72 -14.01 12.51
C THR A 18 -4.41 -12.99 13.60
N ILE A 19 -3.25 -13.15 14.26
CA ILE A 19 -2.89 -12.29 15.40
C ILE A 19 -2.45 -10.89 14.96
N ASP A 20 -1.83 -10.81 13.79
CA ASP A 20 -1.25 -9.60 13.24
C ASP A 20 -1.11 -9.75 11.71
N VAL A 21 -0.69 -8.67 11.07
CA VAL A 21 -0.61 -8.45 9.64
C VAL A 21 -1.98 -8.49 8.96
N SER A 22 -2.19 -7.50 8.11
CA SER A 22 -3.40 -7.31 7.34
C SER A 22 -3.06 -7.08 5.87
N VAL A 23 -4.09 -7.16 5.03
CA VAL A 23 -3.96 -6.93 3.59
C VAL A 23 -5.12 -6.07 3.10
N VAL A 24 -4.82 -5.19 2.15
CA VAL A 24 -5.82 -4.46 1.36
C VAL A 24 -6.02 -5.18 0.05
N ASP A 25 -7.28 -5.50 -0.27
CA ASP A 25 -7.75 -5.88 -1.60
C ASP A 25 -8.52 -4.68 -2.17
N LEU A 26 -7.94 -4.03 -3.19
CA LEU A 26 -8.50 -2.85 -3.83
C LEU A 26 -8.88 -3.19 -5.27
N THR A 27 -10.18 -3.21 -5.55
CA THR A 27 -10.73 -3.35 -6.92
C THR A 27 -11.27 -2.01 -7.39
N VAL A 28 -10.83 -1.54 -8.57
CA VAL A 28 -11.17 -0.23 -9.12
C VAL A 28 -11.32 -0.24 -10.63
N GLU A 29 -12.07 0.73 -11.13
CA GLU A 29 -12.14 1.13 -12.54
C GLU A 29 -11.19 2.31 -12.77
N LEU A 30 -10.29 2.20 -13.75
CA LEU A 30 -9.31 3.22 -14.13
C LEU A 30 -9.87 4.16 -15.20
N GLU A 31 -9.47 5.43 -15.17
CA GLU A 31 -9.88 6.43 -16.18
C GLU A 31 -9.17 6.24 -17.53
N LYS A 32 -8.07 5.49 -17.56
CA LYS A 32 -7.25 5.24 -18.74
C LYS A 32 -6.88 3.77 -18.82
N GLU A 33 -6.88 3.23 -20.03
CA GLU A 33 -6.42 1.88 -20.31
C GLU A 33 -4.93 1.75 -19.97
N THR A 34 -4.54 0.61 -19.40
CA THR A 34 -3.16 0.23 -19.07
C THR A 34 -3.04 -1.30 -19.03
N THR A 35 -1.85 -1.83 -18.78
CA THR A 35 -1.65 -3.27 -18.50
C THR A 35 -1.23 -3.51 -17.05
N TYR A 36 -1.42 -4.73 -16.56
CA TYR A 36 -1.02 -5.08 -15.20
C TYR A 36 0.50 -4.96 -15.01
N GLU A 37 1.28 -5.26 -16.05
CA GLU A 37 2.73 -5.09 -16.07
C GLU A 37 3.13 -3.62 -15.92
N GLU A 38 2.41 -2.68 -16.55
CA GLU A 38 2.64 -1.24 -16.40
C GLU A 38 2.35 -0.78 -14.96
N ILE A 39 1.27 -1.29 -14.34
CA ILE A 39 0.94 -1.03 -12.93
C ILE A 39 2.07 -1.56 -12.04
N CYS A 40 2.48 -2.82 -12.20
CA CYS A 40 3.56 -3.43 -11.41
C CYS A 40 4.88 -2.66 -11.57
N ALA A 41 5.22 -2.25 -12.80
CA ALA A 41 6.43 -1.49 -13.08
C ALA A 41 6.41 -0.11 -12.38
N GLU A 42 5.28 0.61 -12.40
CA GLU A 42 5.17 1.91 -11.73
C GLU A 42 5.17 1.74 -10.20
N MET A 43 4.50 0.73 -9.66
CA MET A 43 4.54 0.41 -8.22
C MET A 43 5.97 0.12 -7.76
N LYS A 44 6.72 -0.71 -8.52
CA LYS A 44 8.12 -1.01 -8.23
C LYS A 44 8.98 0.26 -8.27
N LYS A 45 8.89 1.03 -9.35
CA LYS A 45 9.63 2.28 -9.53
C LYS A 45 9.40 3.27 -8.41
N ARG A 46 8.16 3.45 -7.94
CA ARG A 46 7.85 4.35 -6.82
C ARG A 46 8.34 3.80 -5.48
N SER A 47 8.21 2.50 -5.26
CA SER A 47 8.72 1.82 -4.06
C SER A 47 10.25 1.96 -3.91
N GLU A 48 10.98 1.97 -5.03
CA GLU A 48 12.43 2.16 -5.07
C GLU A 48 12.83 3.65 -5.15
N GLY A 49 11.88 4.54 -5.41
CA GLY A 49 12.07 5.96 -5.68
C GLY A 49 11.44 6.88 -4.63
N ASP A 50 10.46 7.69 -5.05
CA ASP A 50 9.86 8.77 -4.25
C ASP A 50 9.09 8.26 -3.01
N MET A 51 8.62 7.03 -3.04
CA MET A 51 7.88 6.41 -1.92
C MET A 51 8.73 5.43 -1.11
N LYS A 52 10.04 5.41 -1.31
CA LYS A 52 10.93 4.48 -0.61
C LYS A 52 10.81 4.63 0.91
N GLY A 53 10.58 3.49 1.58
CA GLY A 53 10.34 3.41 3.02
C GLY A 53 8.87 3.52 3.43
N PHE A 54 7.99 3.94 2.52
CA PHE A 54 6.53 3.97 2.71
C PHE A 54 5.81 2.92 1.88
N LEU A 55 6.18 2.81 0.60
CA LEU A 55 5.71 1.77 -0.32
C LEU A 55 6.81 0.72 -0.51
N GLY A 56 6.46 -0.53 -0.36
CA GLY A 56 7.28 -1.70 -0.69
C GLY A 56 6.72 -2.42 -1.93
N TYR A 57 7.51 -3.33 -2.46
CA TYR A 57 7.16 -4.17 -3.59
C TYR A 57 7.69 -5.58 -3.34
N THR A 58 6.88 -6.60 -3.62
CA THR A 58 7.32 -7.99 -3.64
C THR A 58 6.80 -8.71 -4.88
N ASP A 59 7.65 -9.56 -5.46
CA ASP A 59 7.31 -10.56 -6.45
C ASP A 59 7.63 -11.98 -5.95
N GLU A 60 7.83 -12.15 -4.65
CA GLU A 60 8.06 -13.43 -3.99
C GLU A 60 6.73 -14.06 -3.54
N ALA A 61 6.70 -15.39 -3.39
CA ALA A 61 5.50 -16.09 -2.93
C ALA A 61 5.43 -16.05 -1.38
N LEU A 62 5.16 -14.86 -0.84
CA LEU A 62 5.11 -14.60 0.60
C LEU A 62 3.69 -14.78 1.17
N VAL A 63 3.61 -14.91 2.49
CA VAL A 63 2.36 -14.99 3.27
C VAL A 63 2.37 -13.95 4.40
N SER A 64 1.27 -13.85 5.15
CA SER A 64 1.08 -12.80 6.17
C SER A 64 2.27 -12.68 7.15
N THR A 65 2.75 -13.81 7.68
CA THR A 65 3.82 -13.84 8.69
C THR A 65 5.15 -13.30 8.18
N ASP A 66 5.39 -13.31 6.86
CA ASP A 66 6.63 -12.77 6.27
C ASP A 66 6.69 -11.24 6.35
N PHE A 67 5.56 -10.58 6.66
CA PHE A 67 5.46 -9.12 6.83
C PHE A 67 5.40 -8.68 8.30
N GLU A 68 5.48 -9.60 9.27
CA GLU A 68 5.54 -9.22 10.68
C GLU A 68 6.76 -8.32 10.96
N THR A 69 6.57 -7.28 11.74
CA THR A 69 7.58 -6.26 12.04
C THR A 69 8.11 -5.52 10.78
N CYS A 70 7.39 -5.57 9.66
CA CYS A 70 7.76 -4.80 8.48
C CYS A 70 7.48 -3.31 8.72
N PRO A 71 8.49 -2.42 8.64
CA PRO A 71 8.31 -1.01 8.97
C PRO A 71 7.67 -0.21 7.83
N ILE A 72 7.42 -0.85 6.67
CA ILE A 72 6.85 -0.23 5.47
C ILE A 72 5.33 -0.10 5.68
N SER A 73 4.73 0.99 5.20
CA SER A 73 3.29 1.23 5.41
C SER A 73 2.39 0.34 4.57
N CYS A 74 2.89 -0.10 3.42
CA CYS A 74 2.14 -0.82 2.41
C CYS A 74 3.14 -1.51 1.48
N THR A 75 3.06 -2.83 1.33
CA THR A 75 3.89 -3.60 0.39
C THR A 75 3.01 -4.18 -0.70
N PHE A 76 3.17 -3.70 -1.92
CA PHE A 76 2.44 -4.18 -3.09
C PHE A 76 2.91 -5.59 -3.48
N ASP A 77 1.94 -6.49 -3.67
CA ASP A 77 2.17 -7.87 -4.09
C ASP A 77 1.87 -8.02 -5.57
N ALA A 78 2.93 -8.12 -6.37
CA ALA A 78 2.85 -8.16 -7.82
C ALA A 78 2.30 -9.48 -8.38
N LYS A 79 2.17 -10.52 -7.55
CA LYS A 79 1.65 -11.83 -7.96
C LYS A 79 0.22 -12.09 -7.46
N ALA A 80 -0.26 -11.30 -6.50
CA ALA A 80 -1.59 -11.46 -5.92
C ALA A 80 -2.70 -10.61 -6.59
N GLY A 81 -2.34 -9.57 -7.34
CA GLY A 81 -3.32 -8.78 -8.10
C GLY A 81 -3.83 -9.51 -9.35
N ILE A 82 -4.94 -9.02 -9.89
CA ILE A 82 -5.53 -9.54 -11.13
C ILE A 82 -6.23 -8.42 -11.89
N MET A 83 -6.03 -8.38 -13.20
CA MET A 83 -6.65 -7.41 -14.10
C MET A 83 -7.58 -8.15 -15.06
N LEU A 84 -8.84 -7.71 -15.12
CA LEU A 84 -9.86 -8.38 -15.95
C LEU A 84 -9.89 -7.82 -17.37
N ASP A 85 -9.76 -6.51 -17.48
CA ASP A 85 -9.69 -5.76 -18.74
C ASP A 85 -8.78 -4.52 -18.55
N PRO A 86 -8.48 -3.74 -19.61
CA PRO A 86 -7.54 -2.61 -19.55
C PRO A 86 -7.89 -1.50 -18.53
N THR A 87 -9.10 -1.46 -17.98
CA THR A 87 -9.52 -0.45 -16.99
C THR A 87 -9.98 -1.05 -15.66
N PHE A 88 -10.36 -2.33 -15.60
CA PHE A 88 -10.85 -2.96 -14.38
C PHE A 88 -9.80 -3.87 -13.73
N VAL A 89 -9.29 -3.44 -12.58
CA VAL A 89 -8.14 -4.08 -11.90
C VAL A 89 -8.38 -4.27 -10.41
N LYS A 90 -7.84 -5.38 -9.89
CA LYS A 90 -7.64 -5.64 -8.47
C LYS A 90 -6.15 -5.62 -8.14
N VAL A 91 -5.78 -4.86 -7.10
CA VAL A 91 -4.43 -4.86 -6.52
C VAL A 91 -4.47 -5.31 -5.06
N VAL A 92 -3.39 -5.94 -4.61
CA VAL A 92 -3.24 -6.49 -3.26
C VAL A 92 -2.00 -5.89 -2.61
N CYS A 93 -2.16 -5.41 -1.37
CA CYS A 93 -1.09 -4.80 -0.62
C CYS A 93 -1.09 -5.24 0.85
N TRP A 94 0.05 -5.75 1.32
CA TRP A 94 0.26 -6.18 2.70
C TRP A 94 0.68 -5.02 3.60
N TYR A 95 0.33 -5.10 4.87
CA TYR A 95 0.83 -4.19 5.89
C TYR A 95 0.77 -4.85 7.27
N ASP A 96 1.81 -4.67 8.05
CA ASP A 96 1.74 -4.89 9.49
C ASP A 96 0.94 -3.73 10.11
N ASN A 97 -0.24 -4.06 10.64
CA ASN A 97 -1.18 -3.09 11.20
C ASN A 97 -0.72 -2.49 12.52
N GLU A 98 0.24 -3.11 13.22
CA GLU A 98 0.83 -2.58 14.44
C GLU A 98 2.11 -1.79 14.14
N TRP A 99 3.06 -2.43 13.46
CA TRP A 99 4.43 -1.95 13.33
C TRP A 99 4.58 -0.85 12.28
N GLY A 100 4.10 -1.10 11.05
CA GLY A 100 4.20 -0.13 9.96
C GLY A 100 3.52 1.19 10.30
N TYR A 101 2.36 1.14 10.95
CA TYR A 101 1.66 2.33 11.43
C TYR A 101 2.40 3.02 12.58
N SER A 102 2.92 2.27 13.56
CA SER A 102 3.69 2.83 14.67
C SER A 102 4.92 3.60 14.18
N CYS A 103 5.61 3.10 13.16
CA CYS A 103 6.70 3.83 12.51
C CYS A 103 6.22 5.17 11.90
N ARG A 104 5.03 5.19 11.27
CA ARG A 104 4.46 6.44 10.70
C ARG A 104 4.11 7.47 11.75
N VAL A 105 3.65 7.05 12.92
CA VAL A 105 3.42 7.97 14.05
C VAL A 105 4.72 8.68 14.43
N VAL A 106 5.81 7.94 14.56
CA VAL A 106 7.14 8.52 14.87
C VAL A 106 7.63 9.44 13.75
N ASP A 107 7.47 9.04 12.49
CA ASP A 107 7.86 9.84 11.33
C ASP A 107 7.10 11.18 11.30
N LEU A 108 5.80 11.16 11.57
CA LEU A 108 4.97 12.36 11.62
C LEU A 108 5.40 13.30 12.75
N ILE A 109 5.68 12.77 13.95
CA ILE A 109 6.16 13.58 15.09
C ILE A 109 7.48 14.27 14.74
N LYS A 110 8.42 13.55 14.14
CA LYS A 110 9.70 14.12 13.69
C LYS A 110 9.50 15.21 12.64
N HIS A 111 8.58 15.00 11.71
CA HIS A 111 8.24 16.00 10.70
C HIS A 111 7.65 17.27 11.33
N MET A 112 6.66 17.13 12.21
CA MET A 112 6.06 18.27 12.91
C MET A 112 7.10 19.07 13.71
N ALA A 113 7.95 18.38 14.48
CA ALA A 113 9.00 19.05 15.24
C ALA A 113 9.98 19.82 14.34
N ALA A 114 10.29 19.29 13.15
CA ALA A 114 11.16 19.96 12.19
C ALA A 114 10.49 21.17 11.53
N GLU A 115 9.18 21.13 11.28
CA GLU A 115 8.43 22.29 10.77
C GLU A 115 8.25 23.37 11.84
N ASP A 116 7.90 22.99 13.07
CA ASP A 116 7.75 23.92 14.20
C ASP A 116 9.07 24.64 14.51
N ALA A 117 10.21 23.99 14.35
CA ALA A 117 11.53 24.60 14.55
C ALA A 117 11.91 25.63 13.47
N LYS A 118 11.20 25.68 12.32
CA LYS A 118 11.40 26.70 11.28
C LYS A 118 10.56 27.97 11.52
N ALA A 119 9.49 27.86 12.31
CA ALA A 119 8.58 28.96 12.64
C ALA A 119 9.18 29.87 13.72
#